data_AF-A0A815D1K4-F1
#
_entry.id   AF-A0A815D1K4-F1
#
_cell.length_a   1.000
_cell.length_b   1.000
_cell.length_c   1.000
_cell.angle_alpha   90.00
_cell.angle_beta   90.00
_cell.angle_gamma   90.00
#
_symmetry.space_group_name_H-M   'P 1'
#
loop_
_entity.id
_entity.type
_entity.pdbx_description
1 polymer ?
#
loop_
_entity_poly.entity_id
_entity_poly.type
_entity_poly.pdbx_seq_one_letter_code
_entity_poly.pdbx_strand_id
1 'polypeptide(L)'
;MHHRDSFDLPPNATILAYTTNNYIAAFRFGSAYCVQFHPEATFSEFNEWIQQTRTDELELYENINIDKILYQAEACEIQAEESRRLFFDIWWNSIQKKE
;
A
#
# COMPACT_ATOMS: atom_id res chain seq x y z
N MET A 1 3.96 4.45 -2.21
CA MET A 1 3.12 3.48 -2.94
C MET A 1 3.77 3.25 -4.29
N HIS A 2 3.88 2.00 -4.74
CA HIS A 2 4.60 1.64 -5.96
C HIS A 2 3.60 1.27 -7.07
N HIS A 3 3.00 2.29 -7.70
CA HIS A 3 2.08 2.14 -8.82
C HIS A 3 2.22 3.35 -9.76
N ARG A 4 1.90 3.16 -11.04
CA ARG A 4 1.89 4.23 -12.06
C ARG A 4 0.48 4.62 -12.51
N ASP A 5 -0.49 3.75 -12.25
CA ASP A 5 -1.90 3.95 -12.61
C ASP A 5 -2.75 4.23 -11.37
N SER A 6 -4.00 4.61 -11.60
CA SER A 6 -5.06 4.70 -10.61
C SER A 6 -6.33 4.06 -11.17
N PHE A 7 -7.46 4.25 -10.51
CA PHE A 7 -8.73 3.63 -10.89
C PHE A 7 -9.89 4.62 -10.74
N ASP A 8 -10.89 4.45 -11.60
CA ASP A 8 -12.20 5.02 -11.38
C ASP A 8 -12.96 4.17 -10.35
N LEU A 9 -13.70 4.85 -9.47
CA LEU A 9 -14.46 4.17 -8.43
C LEU A 9 -15.67 3.47 -9.05
N PRO A 10 -15.88 2.16 -8.84
CA PRO A 10 -17.10 1.50 -9.29
C PRO A 10 -18.33 2.07 -8.57
N PRO A 11 -19.51 2.05 -9.22
CA PRO A 11 -20.73 2.54 -8.60
C PRO A 11 -21.04 1.75 -7.32
N ASN A 12 -21.58 2.44 -6.31
CA ASN A 12 -21.92 1.89 -4.99
C ASN A 12 -20.72 1.41 -4.14
N ALA A 13 -19.49 1.77 -4.49
CA ALA A 13 -18.35 1.54 -3.61
C ALA A 13 -18.33 2.54 -2.44
N THR A 14 -17.89 2.07 -1.27
CA THR A 14 -17.67 2.91 -0.09
C THR A 14 -16.18 3.23 0.02
N ILE A 15 -15.81 4.50 -0.06
CA ILE A 15 -14.43 4.93 0.12
C ILE A 15 -14.02 4.75 1.58
N LEU A 16 -12.83 4.20 1.81
CA LEU A 16 -12.29 3.91 3.14
C LEU A 16 -11.10 4.80 3.50
N ALA A 17 -10.29 5.18 2.51
CA ALA A 17 -9.10 5.98 2.75
C ALA A 17 -8.72 6.84 1.55
N TYR A 18 -8.11 7.97 1.85
CA TYR A 18 -7.45 8.84 0.89
C TYR A 18 -5.98 9.00 1.25
N THR A 19 -5.16 9.25 0.23
CA THR A 19 -3.80 9.76 0.40
C THR A 19 -3.81 11.24 0.80
N THR A 20 -2.67 11.77 1.23
CA THR A 20 -2.52 13.20 1.55
C THR A 20 -2.71 14.14 0.36
N ASN A 21 -2.56 13.62 -0.87
CA ASN A 21 -2.84 14.33 -2.12
C ASN A 21 -4.23 14.01 -2.71
N ASN A 22 -5.17 13.57 -1.88
CA ASN A 22 -6.60 13.35 -2.21
C ASN A 22 -6.89 12.26 -3.26
N TYR A 23 -5.97 11.32 -3.50
CA TYR A 23 -6.27 10.12 -4.28
C TYR A 23 -6.90 9.05 -3.39
N ILE A 24 -7.83 8.27 -3.95
CA ILE A 24 -8.45 7.16 -3.23
C ILE A 24 -7.37 6.08 -3.01
N ALA A 25 -7.10 5.76 -1.74
CA ALA A 25 -6.12 4.75 -1.37
C ALA A 25 -6.78 3.38 -1.08
N ALA A 26 -8.04 3.39 -0.65
CA ALA A 26 -8.82 2.19 -0.40
C ALA A 26 -10.33 2.43 -0.53
N PHE A 27 -11.05 1.39 -0.96
CA PHE A 27 -12.51 1.34 -0.97
C PHE A 27 -13.02 -0.07 -0.68
N ARG A 28 -14.32 -0.18 -0.41
CA ARG A 28 -15.05 -1.44 -0.24
C ARG A 28 -16.09 -1.60 -1.35
N PHE A 29 -16.18 -2.81 -1.90
CA PHE A 29 -17.21 -3.19 -2.86
C PHE A 29 -17.84 -4.53 -2.43
N GLY A 30 -19.05 -4.46 -1.86
CA GLY A 30 -19.68 -5.63 -1.23
C GLY A 30 -18.83 -6.18 -0.09
N SER A 31 -18.38 -7.43 -0.20
CA SER A 31 -17.47 -8.08 0.77
C SER A 31 -15.98 -7.85 0.48
N ALA A 32 -15.63 -7.26 -0.65
CA ALA A 32 -14.24 -7.06 -1.05
C ALA A 32 -13.67 -5.76 -0.48
N TYR A 33 -12.45 -5.83 0.07
CA TYR A 33 -11.60 -4.68 0.33
C TYR A 33 -10.65 -4.49 -0.85
N CYS A 34 -10.58 -3.27 -1.37
CA CYS A 34 -9.74 -2.90 -2.49
C CYS A 34 -8.75 -1.83 -2.00
N VAL A 35 -7.44 -2.10 -2.14
CA VAL A 35 -6.36 -1.22 -1.68
C VAL A 35 -5.39 -0.95 -2.82
N GLN A 36 -4.90 0.28 -2.91
CA GLN A 36 -3.89 0.68 -3.89
C GLN A 36 -2.45 0.52 -3.36
N PHE A 37 -2.28 0.54 -2.04
CA PHE A 37 -1.02 0.31 -1.37
C PHE A 37 -0.78 -1.17 -1.12
N HIS A 38 0.43 -1.51 -0.65
CA HIS A 38 0.88 -2.88 -0.43
C HIS A 38 0.91 -3.21 1.08
N PRO A 39 -0.23 -3.59 1.70
CA PRO A 39 -0.25 -4.01 3.09
C PRO A 39 0.43 -5.36 3.32
N GLU A 40 0.89 -6.06 2.29
CA GLU A 40 1.66 -7.30 2.38
C GLU A 40 3.16 -7.06 2.52
N ALA A 41 3.66 -5.93 2.00
CA ALA A 41 5.08 -5.74 1.78
C ALA A 41 5.82 -5.37 3.07
N THR A 42 6.84 -6.14 3.42
CA THR A 42 7.86 -5.84 4.44
C THR A 42 8.84 -4.78 3.98
N PHE A 43 9.60 -4.19 4.92
CA PHE A 43 10.70 -3.31 4.55
C PHE A 43 11.74 -4.01 3.65
N SER A 44 12.02 -5.30 3.89
CA SER A 44 12.97 -6.07 3.08
C SER A 44 12.51 -6.17 1.63
N GLU A 45 11.25 -6.56 1.40
CA GLU A 45 10.67 -6.68 0.06
C GLU A 45 10.61 -5.31 -0.63
N PHE A 46 10.20 -4.26 0.10
CA PHE A 46 10.20 -2.91 -0.43
C PHE A 46 11.61 -2.45 -0.84
N ASN A 47 12.62 -2.69 -0.01
CA ASN A 47 14.01 -2.34 -0.33
C ASN A 47 14.50 -3.11 -1.57
N GLU A 48 14.19 -4.40 -1.67
CA GLU A 48 14.53 -5.20 -2.86
C GLU A 48 13.91 -4.62 -4.13
N TRP A 49 12.63 -4.25 -4.12
CA TRP A 49 11.98 -3.60 -5.26
C TRP A 49 12.66 -2.28 -5.63
N ILE A 50 13.02 -1.46 -4.63
CA ILE A 50 13.75 -0.21 -4.86
C ILE A 50 15.11 -0.47 -5.53
N GLN A 51 15.88 -1.47 -5.07
CA GLN A 51 17.18 -1.78 -5.66
C GLN A 51 17.06 -2.31 -7.09
N GLN A 52 16.03 -3.11 -7.38
CA GLN A 52 15.73 -3.58 -8.73
C GLN A 52 15.44 -2.39 -9.65
N THR A 53 14.52 -1.51 -9.27
CA THR A 53 14.20 -0.31 -10.06
C THR A 53 15.39 0.63 -10.21
N ARG A 54 16.26 0.77 -9.21
CA ARG A 54 17.51 1.54 -9.34
C ARG A 54 18.44 1.00 -10.42
N THR A 55 18.40 -0.31 -10.64
CA THR A 55 19.23 -0.99 -11.63
C THR A 55 18.63 -0.88 -13.02
N ASP A 56 17.31 -1.01 -13.13
CA ASP A 56 16.62 -1.17 -14.42
C ASP A 56 16.03 0.15 -14.97
N GLU A 57 15.61 1.08 -14.11
CA GLU A 57 14.85 2.30 -14.46
C GLU A 57 15.21 3.48 -13.53
N LEU A 58 16.50 3.85 -13.49
CA LEU A 58 17.02 4.88 -12.56
C LEU A 58 16.33 6.24 -12.73
N GLU A 59 15.90 6.60 -13.93
CA GLU A 59 15.22 7.84 -14.27
C GLU A 59 13.92 8.06 -13.47
N LEU A 60 13.28 6.99 -13.01
CA LEU A 60 12.07 7.09 -12.17
C LEU A 60 12.35 7.75 -10.81
N TYR A 61 13.61 7.78 -10.40
CA TYR A 61 14.06 8.34 -9.13
C TYR A 61 14.73 9.70 -9.24
N GLU A 62 14.79 10.30 -10.44
CA GLU A 62 15.51 11.56 -10.69
C GLU A 62 15.03 12.70 -9.76
N ASN A 63 13.75 12.71 -9.40
CA ASN A 63 13.13 13.74 -8.57
C ASN A 63 12.68 13.23 -7.18
N ILE A 64 13.17 12.06 -6.78
CA ILE A 64 12.76 11.39 -5.53
C ILE A 64 13.98 11.14 -4.66
N ASN A 65 13.95 11.62 -3.42
CA ASN A 65 14.98 11.28 -2.44
C ASN A 65 14.74 9.87 -1.89
N ILE A 66 15.20 8.85 -2.62
CA ILE A 66 14.98 7.45 -2.29
C ILE A 66 15.65 7.05 -0.98
N ASP A 67 16.83 7.60 -0.66
CA ASP A 67 17.49 7.28 0.61
C ASP A 67 16.68 7.77 1.81
N LYS A 68 16.06 8.95 1.70
CA LYS A 68 15.12 9.43 2.72
C LYS A 68 13.89 8.53 2.83
N ILE A 69 13.36 8.03 1.72
CA ILE A 69 12.21 7.11 1.72
C ILE A 69 12.58 5.78 2.38
N LEU A 70 13.73 5.20 2.04
CA LEU A 70 14.21 3.96 2.67
C LEU A 70 14.43 4.16 4.17
N TYR A 71 15.05 5.27 4.58
CA TYR A 71 15.22 5.61 5.99
C TYR A 71 13.88 5.71 6.73
N GLN A 72 12.89 6.39 6.14
CA GLN A 72 11.55 6.49 6.74
C GLN A 72 10.82 5.14 6.79
N ALA A 73 10.96 4.32 5.75
CA ALA A 73 10.35 2.99 5.70
C ALA A 73 10.94 2.09 6.80
N GLU A 74 12.26 2.06 6.94
CA GLU A 74 12.93 1.29 8.00
C GLU A 74 12.52 1.78 9.39
N ALA A 75 12.52 3.10 9.61
CA ALA A 75 12.14 3.70 10.89
C ALA A 75 10.68 3.41 11.29
N CYS A 76 9.79 3.21 10.32
CA CYS A 76 8.38 2.92 10.56
C CYS A 76 8.04 1.42 10.51
N GLU A 77 9.01 0.52 10.26
CA GLU A 77 8.70 -0.89 9.97
C GLU A 77 7.98 -1.61 11.12
N ILE A 78 8.30 -1.30 12.38
CA ILE A 78 7.61 -1.88 13.54
C ILE A 78 6.11 -1.53 13.51
N GLN A 79 5.79 -0.25 13.27
CA GLN A 79 4.40 0.20 13.17
C GLN A 79 3.71 -0.33 11.91
N ALA A 80 4.44 -0.43 10.79
CA ALA A 80 3.94 -1.01 9.57
C ALA A 80 3.56 -2.47 9.78
N GLU A 81 4.42 -3.26 10.43
CA GLU A 81 4.15 -4.68 10.76
C GLU A 81 2.89 -4.87 11.62
N GLU A 82 2.73 -4.07 12.67
CA GLU A 82 1.50 -4.09 13.48
C GLU A 82 0.25 -3.79 12.64
N SER A 83 0.37 -2.81 11.74
CA SER A 83 -0.72 -2.42 10.84
C SER A 83 -1.03 -3.49 9.80
N ARG A 84 0.00 -4.15 9.22
CA ARG A 84 -0.16 -5.26 8.26
C ARG A 84 -0.91 -6.42 8.92
N ARG A 85 -0.47 -6.85 10.09
CA ARG A 85 -1.11 -7.94 10.85
C ARG A 85 -2.57 -7.61 11.15
N LEU A 86 -2.84 -6.42 11.69
CA LEU A 86 -4.19 -6.00 12.00
C LEU A 86 -5.09 -5.95 10.76
N PHE A 87 -4.57 -5.47 9.62
CA PHE A 87 -5.30 -5.43 8.36
C PHE A 87 -5.75 -6.83 7.92
N PHE A 88 -4.82 -7.79 7.87
CA PHE A 88 -5.15 -9.15 7.45
C PHE A 88 -6.02 -9.90 8.47
N ASP A 89 -5.82 -9.68 9.76
CA ASP A 89 -6.66 -10.27 10.81
C ASP A 89 -8.11 -9.78 10.70
N ILE A 90 -8.33 -8.46 10.49
CA ILE A 90 -9.67 -7.89 10.31
C ILE A 90 -10.30 -8.42 9.03
N TRP A 91 -9.54 -8.42 7.93
CA TRP A 91 -10.03 -8.93 6.64
C TRP A 91 -10.44 -10.41 6.76
N TRP A 92 -9.57 -11.26 7.29
CA TRP A 92 -9.83 -12.68 7.46
C TRP A 92 -11.08 -12.92 8.31
N ASN A 93 -11.19 -12.24 9.45
CA ASN A 93 -12.36 -12.38 10.31
C ASN A 93 -13.65 -11.85 9.65
N SER A 94 -13.56 -10.86 8.77
CA SER A 94 -14.72 -10.30 8.07
C SER A 94 -15.33 -11.29 7.07
N ILE A 95 -14.55 -12.20 6.50
CA ILE A 95 -15.03 -13.21 5.53
C ILE A 95 -15.46 -14.53 6.20
N GLN A 96 -15.04 -14.77 7.45
CA GLN A 96 -15.45 -15.94 8.23
C GLN A 96 -16.84 -15.79 8.86
N LYS A 97 -17.30 -14.55 9.06
CA LYS A 97 -18.66 -14.29 9.54
C LYS A 97 -19.65 -14.62 8.43
N LYS A 98 -20.27 -15.80 8.51
CA LYS A 98 -21.52 -16.07 7.79
C LYS A 98 -22.60 -15.18 8.41
N GLU A 99 -23.22 -14.33 7.58
CA GLU A 99 -24.54 -13.78 7.88
C GLU A 99 -25.58 -14.91 7.99
#